data_AF-A0A537T5B7-F1
#
_entry.id   AF-A0A537T5B7-F1
#
_cell.length_a   1.000
_cell.length_b   1.000
_cell.length_c   1.000
_cell.angle_alpha   90.00
_cell.angle_beta   90.00
_cell.angle_gamma   90.00
#
_symmetry.space_group_name_H-M   'P 1'
#
loop_
_entity.id
_entity.type
_entity.pdbx_description
1 polymer ?
#
loop_
_entity_poly.entity_id
_entity_poly.type
_entity_poly.pdbx_seq_one_letter_code
_entity_poly.pdbx_strand_id
1 'polypeptide(L)'
;MSTRFQLAWLVTASAVCLGTPAIAQDTVKIGELNSYKGQPAFLEPYKKGWEFAVEEINAKSGVLGKKLELVSRDDGANPGD
;
A
#
# COMPACT_ATOMS: atom_id res chain seq x y z
N MET A 1 -25.12 20.81 -37.35
CA MET A 1 -25.25 19.82 -36.24
C MET A 1 -26.53 20.18 -35.48
N SER A 2 -27.49 19.28 -35.31
CA SER A 2 -28.74 19.63 -34.62
C SER A 2 -28.49 19.75 -33.10
N THR A 3 -29.18 20.68 -32.44
CA THR A 3 -29.08 20.92 -30.98
C THR A 3 -29.33 19.64 -30.16
N ARG A 4 -30.11 18.72 -30.71
CA ARG A 4 -30.36 17.37 -30.18
C ARG A 4 -29.12 16.47 -30.18
N PHE A 5 -28.31 16.58 -31.22
CA PHE A 5 -27.02 15.89 -31.29
C PHE A 5 -26.06 16.44 -30.23
N GLN A 6 -25.98 17.77 -30.07
CA GLN A 6 -25.11 18.40 -29.06
C GLN A 6 -25.52 18.04 -27.63
N LEU A 7 -26.82 17.96 -27.34
CA LEU A 7 -27.32 17.50 -26.03
C LEU A 7 -26.96 16.05 -25.75
N ALA A 8 -27.05 15.16 -26.74
CA ALA A 8 -26.66 13.77 -26.61
C ALA A 8 -25.16 13.63 -26.26
N TRP A 9 -24.29 14.39 -26.94
CA TRP A 9 -22.85 14.42 -26.66
C TRP A 9 -22.52 14.96 -25.25
N LEU A 10 -23.26 15.98 -24.78
CA LEU A 10 -23.10 16.53 -23.44
C LEU A 10 -23.51 15.56 -22.32
N VAL A 11 -24.58 14.77 -22.55
CA VAL A 11 -25.02 13.74 -21.60
C VAL A 11 -24.01 12.59 -21.53
N THR A 12 -23.47 12.16 -22.68
CA THR A 12 -22.44 11.12 -22.71
C THR A 12 -21.13 11.57 -22.06
N ALA A 13 -20.71 12.84 -22.24
CA ALA A 13 -19.51 13.39 -21.61
C ALA A 13 -19.63 13.51 -20.08
N SER A 14 -20.79 13.91 -19.56
CA SER A 14 -21.02 13.99 -18.10
C SER A 14 -21.07 12.63 -17.41
N ALA A 15 -21.47 11.56 -18.11
CA ALA A 15 -21.49 10.20 -17.56
C ALA A 15 -20.07 9.64 -17.30
N VAL A 16 -19.06 10.07 -18.07
CA VAL A 16 -17.66 9.63 -17.90
C VAL A 16 -17.02 10.28 -16.66
N CYS A 17 -17.42 11.50 -16.30
CA CYS A 17 -16.86 12.22 -15.16
C CYS A 17 -17.36 11.75 -13.79
N LEU A 18 -18.42 10.94 -13.73
CA LEU A 18 -19.09 10.55 -12.47
C LEU A 18 -18.67 9.18 -11.92
N GLY A 19 -17.83 8.42 -12.62
CA GLY A 19 -17.84 6.96 -12.45
C GLY A 19 -16.53 6.19 -12.49
N THR A 20 -15.35 6.82 -12.59
CA THR A 20 -14.12 6.02 -12.41
C THR A 20 -13.87 5.84 -10.91
N PRO A 21 -14.05 4.64 -10.33
CA PRO A 21 -13.59 4.40 -8.97
C PRO A 21 -12.10 4.71 -8.93
N ALA A 22 -11.67 5.54 -7.97
CA ALA A 22 -10.26 5.71 -7.71
C ALA A 22 -9.67 4.33 -7.43
N ILE A 23 -8.69 3.89 -8.23
CA ILE A 23 -7.93 2.67 -7.95
C ILE A 23 -7.05 2.99 -6.74
N ALA A 24 -7.63 2.85 -5.55
CA ALA A 24 -6.91 2.99 -4.31
C ALA A 24 -5.90 1.84 -4.21
N GLN A 25 -4.67 2.14 -3.79
CA GLN A 25 -3.59 1.16 -3.68
C GLN A 25 -4.07 -0.12 -2.96
N ASP A 26 -3.86 -1.28 -3.59
CA ASP A 26 -4.41 -2.57 -3.14
C ASP A 26 -3.84 -3.01 -1.78
N THR A 27 -2.63 -2.55 -1.46
CA THR A 27 -1.90 -2.85 -0.22
C THR A 27 -1.45 -1.58 0.49
N VAL A 28 -1.26 -1.65 1.80
CA VAL A 28 -0.52 -0.65 2.57
C VAL A 28 0.95 -1.07 2.58
N LYS A 29 1.77 -0.36 1.81
CA LYS A 29 3.23 -0.61 1.78
C LYS A 29 3.90 0.11 2.95
N ILE A 30 4.71 -0.63 3.70
CA ILE A 30 5.46 -0.13 4.85
C ILE A 30 6.94 -0.34 4.58
N GLY A 31 7.71 0.75 4.58
CA GLY A 31 9.16 0.67 4.57
C GLY A 31 9.67 0.38 5.98
N GLU A 32 10.55 -0.60 6.10
CA GLU A 32 11.22 -0.98 7.34
C GLU A 32 12.73 -0.91 7.13
N LEU A 33 13.42 -0.19 8.00
CA LEU A 33 14.87 0.01 7.93
C LEU A 33 15.48 -0.26 9.31
N ASN A 34 16.43 -1.19 9.36
CA ASN A 34 17.11 -1.56 10.60
C ASN A 34 18.54 -2.04 10.37
N SER A 35 19.25 -2.29 11.47
CA SER A 35 20.64 -2.78 11.48
C SER A 35 20.75 -4.25 11.90
N TYR A 36 19.95 -5.14 11.30
CA TYR A 36 19.87 -6.56 11.67
C TYR A 36 21.24 -7.26 11.74
N LYS A 37 22.14 -6.97 10.81
CA LYS A 37 23.51 -7.51 10.83
C LYS A 37 24.40 -6.88 11.90
N GLY A 38 24.15 -5.63 12.29
CA GLY A 38 24.92 -4.91 13.29
C GLY A 38 24.63 -5.35 14.72
N GLN A 39 23.38 -5.76 15.01
CA GLN A 39 22.94 -6.16 16.37
C GLN A 39 21.97 -7.36 16.34
N PRO A 40 22.40 -8.54 15.83
CA PRO A 40 21.49 -9.66 15.55
C PRO A 40 20.77 -10.19 16.80
N ALA A 41 21.45 -10.26 17.96
CA ALA A 41 20.85 -10.77 19.19
C ALA A 41 19.62 -9.98 19.66
N PHE A 42 19.58 -8.67 19.37
CA PHE A 42 18.46 -7.81 19.72
C PHE A 42 17.43 -7.72 18.58
N LEU A 43 17.90 -7.67 17.33
CA LEU A 43 17.06 -7.33 16.19
C LEU A 43 16.45 -8.54 15.48
N GLU A 44 17.01 -9.74 15.61
CA GLU A 44 16.35 -10.97 15.14
C GLU A 44 14.98 -11.22 15.80
N PRO A 45 14.84 -11.16 17.14
CA PRO A 45 13.53 -11.32 17.77
C PRO A 45 12.59 -10.15 17.46
N TYR A 46 13.09 -8.92 17.29
CA TYR A 46 12.30 -7.80 16.77
C TYR A 46 11.72 -8.11 15.39
N LYS A 47 12.56 -8.63 14.47
CA LYS A 47 12.17 -9.01 13.11
C LYS A 47 11.03 -10.03 13.11
N LYS A 48 11.25 -11.14 13.82
CA LYS A 48 10.26 -12.20 13.96
C LYS A 48 8.95 -11.69 14.57
N GLY A 49 9.04 -10.76 15.52
CA GLY A 49 7.89 -10.16 16.16
C GLY A 49 7.00 -9.38 15.19
N TRP A 50 7.58 -8.51 14.36
CA TRP A 50 6.79 -7.77 13.38
C TRP A 50 6.34 -8.65 12.20
N GLU A 51 7.14 -9.63 11.78
CA GLU A 51 6.75 -10.59 10.72
C GLU A 51 5.48 -11.34 11.14
N PHE A 52 5.46 -11.84 12.38
CA PHE A 52 4.30 -12.50 12.96
C PHE A 52 3.08 -11.57 13.06
N ALA A 53 3.28 -10.32 13.52
CA ALA A 53 2.19 -9.36 13.60
C ALA A 53 1.58 -9.04 12.23
N VAL A 54 2.40 -8.92 11.18
CA VAL A 54 1.94 -8.71 9.81
C VAL A 54 1.11 -9.88 9.31
N GLU A 55 1.56 -11.11 9.58
CA GLU A 55 0.81 -12.33 9.25
C GLU A 55 -0.57 -12.32 9.92
N GLU A 56 -0.64 -12.08 11.23
CA GLU A 56 -1.90 -12.04 11.98
C GLU A 56 -2.85 -10.94 11.50
N ILE A 57 -2.32 -9.74 11.25
CA ILE A 57 -3.11 -8.61 10.74
C ILE A 57 -3.67 -8.95 9.37
N ASN A 58 -2.83 -9.48 8.48
CA ASN A 58 -3.26 -9.87 7.16
C ASN A 58 -4.28 -11.01 7.20
N ALA A 59 -4.12 -12.01 8.08
CA ALA A 59 -5.12 -13.05 8.28
C ALA A 59 -6.49 -12.47 8.70
N LYS A 60 -6.50 -11.35 9.44
CA LYS A 60 -7.70 -10.60 9.86
C LYS A 60 -8.18 -9.54 8.85
N SER A 61 -7.97 -9.78 7.56
CA SER A 61 -8.33 -8.88 6.44
C SER A 61 -7.52 -7.58 6.36
N GLY A 62 -6.43 -7.47 7.12
CA GLY A 62 -5.53 -6.32 7.06
C GLY A 62 -6.07 -5.08 7.78
N VAL A 63 -5.58 -3.91 7.39
CA VAL A 63 -5.95 -2.62 7.97
C VAL A 63 -6.89 -1.90 7.01
N LEU A 64 -8.10 -1.54 7.46
CA LEU A 64 -9.13 -0.92 6.63
C LEU A 64 -9.45 -1.76 5.36
N GLY A 65 -9.37 -3.09 5.47
CA GLY A 65 -9.60 -4.02 4.36
C GLY A 65 -8.43 -4.16 3.39
N LYS A 66 -7.26 -3.58 3.69
CA LYS A 66 -6.05 -3.63 2.85
C LYS A 66 -4.95 -4.45 3.52
N LYS A 67 -4.30 -5.33 2.77
CA LYS A 67 -3.17 -6.12 3.28
C LYS A 67 -1.94 -5.21 3.50
N LEU A 68 -1.19 -5.50 4.55
CA LEU A 68 0.13 -4.92 4.78
C LEU A 68 1.16 -5.64 3.91
N GLU A 69 2.03 -4.85 3.28
CA GLU A 69 3.20 -5.33 2.52
C GLU A 69 4.43 -4.61 3.08
N LEU A 70 5.34 -5.35 3.72
CA LEU A 70 6.56 -4.78 4.27
C LEU A 70 7.71 -4.91 3.28
N VAL A 71 8.44 -3.82 3.10
CA VAL A 71 9.70 -3.77 2.37
C VAL A 71 10.80 -3.47 3.38
N SER A 72 11.53 -4.51 3.77
CA SER A 72 12.59 -4.42 4.78
C SER A 72 13.97 -4.29 4.14
N ARG A 73 14.80 -3.38 4.66
CA ARG A 73 16.21 -3.20 4.31
C ARG A 73 17.07 -3.27 5.58
N ASP A 74 18.22 -3.93 5.45
CA ASP A 74 19.29 -3.90 6.44
C ASP A 74 20.32 -2.83 6.05
N ASP A 75 20.59 -1.88 6.94
CA ASP A 75 21.56 -0.79 6.73
C ASP A 75 22.98 -1.13 7.21
N GLY A 76 23.19 -2.32 7.79
CA GLY A 76 24.49 -2.75 8.31
C GLY A 76 25.06 -1.85 9.42
N ALA A 77 24.21 -1.13 10.16
CA ALA A 77 24.59 -0.08 11.11
C ALA A 77 25.21 1.17 10.46
N ASN A 78 24.96 1.38 9.17
CA ASN A 78 25.28 2.60 8.44
C ASN A 78 24.00 3.20 7.83
N PRO A 79 23.32 4.14 8.51
CA PRO A 79 22.03 4.67 8.07
C PRO A 79 22.04 5.37 6.69
N GLY A 80 23.23 5.68 6.16
CA GLY A 80 23.40 6.29 4.84
C GLY A 80 23.36 5.31 3.66
N ASP A 81 23.47 4.00 3.93
CA ASP A 81 23.39 2.90 2.93
C ASP A 81 21.97 2.29 2.87
#